data_AF-A0A453KP79-F1
#
_entry.id   AF-A0A453KP79-F1
#
_cell.length_a   1.000
_cell.length_b   1.000
_cell.length_c   1.000
_cell.angle_alpha   90.00
_cell.angle_beta   90.00
_cell.angle_gamma   90.00
#
_symmetry.space_group_name_H-M   'P 1'
#
loop_
_entity.id
_entity.type
_entity.pdbx_description
1 polymer ?
#
loop_
_entity_poly.entity_id
_entity_poly.type
_entity_poly.pdbx_seq_one_letter_code
_entity_poly.pdbx_strand_id
1 'polypeptide(L)' 'RLVSLSSAPDALSWRWSPKGVYTASTCYTALFIGSTTAPFWKLIWRSWAPLNVKFFLWLASQNRCWTADRLARRGLPHP' A
#
# COMPACT_ATOMS: atom_id res chain seq x y z
N ARG A 1 20.10 -23.84 -14.41
CA ARG A 1 18.97 -24.14 -15.34
C ARG A 1 19.44 -23.75 -16.73
N LEU A 2 19.67 -24.72 -17.62
CA LEU A 2 20.06 -24.42 -19.01
C LEU A 2 18.81 -23.94 -19.76
N VAL A 3 18.87 -22.76 -20.36
CA VAL A 3 17.78 -22.19 -21.16
C VAL A 3 18.05 -22.57 -22.62
N SER A 4 17.15 -23.36 -23.22
CA SER A 4 17.20 -23.68 -24.65
C SER A 4 16.61 -22.52 -25.43
N LEU A 5 17.38 -21.95 -26.35
CA LEU A 5 16.90 -20.91 -27.26
C LEU A 5 16.12 -21.55 -28.41
N SER A 6 15.13 -20.83 -28.93
CA SER A 6 14.36 -21.22 -30.11
C SER A 6 14.30 -20.07 -31.09
N SER A 7 14.02 -20.35 -32.37
CA SER A 7 13.80 -19.34 -33.40
C SER A 7 12.40 -18.71 -33.37
N ALA A 8 11.53 -19.12 -32.44
CA ALA A 8 10.21 -18.55 -32.29
C ALA A 8 10.31 -17.11 -31.73
N PRO A 9 9.40 -16.20 -32.14
CA PRO A 9 9.37 -14.85 -31.58
C PRO A 9 9.01 -14.87 -30.09
N ASP A 10 9.59 -13.93 -29.34
CA ASP A 10 9.28 -13.77 -27.92
C ASP A 10 7.83 -13.39 -27.68
N ALA A 11 7.26 -13.90 -26.58
CA ALA A 11 5.91 -13.59 -26.15
C ALA A 11 5.90 -12.96 -24.76
N LEU A 12 5.10 -11.90 -24.59
CA LEU A 12 4.84 -11.33 -23.28
C LEU A 12 3.89 -12.23 -22.49
N SER A 13 4.28 -12.58 -21.26
CA SER A 13 3.42 -13.34 -20.35
C SER A 13 3.24 -12.59 -19.03
N TRP A 14 2.00 -12.58 -18.55
CA TRP A 14 1.62 -11.95 -17.30
C TRP A 14 1.61 -12.98 -16.17
N ARG A 15 2.68 -13.01 -15.37
CA ARG A 15 2.87 -14.00 -14.28
C ARG A 15 1.78 -13.99 -13.20
N TRP A 16 1.03 -12.89 -13.09
CA TRP A 16 -0.02 -12.71 -12.07
C TRP A 16 -1.42 -13.09 -12.56
N SER A 17 -1.50 -13.82 -13.68
CA SER A 17 -2.71 -14.45 -14.18
C SER A 17 -2.40 -15.90 -14.55
N PRO A 18 -3.23 -16.88 -14.15
CA PRO A 18 -3.06 -18.28 -14.55
C PRO A 18 -3.07 -18.47 -16.08
N LYS A 19 -3.74 -17.57 -16.81
CA LYS A 19 -3.80 -17.59 -18.28
C LYS A 19 -2.61 -16.91 -18.95
N GLY A 20 -1.71 -16.28 -18.18
CA GLY A 20 -0.61 -15.49 -18.71
C GLY A 20 -1.04 -14.19 -19.43
N VAL A 21 -2.33 -13.83 -19.37
CA VAL A 21 -2.87 -12.65 -20.06
C VAL A 21 -2.97 -11.46 -19.09
N TYR A 22 -2.46 -10.32 -19.54
CA TYR A 22 -2.56 -9.06 -18.80
C TYR A 22 -4.00 -8.53 -18.79
N THR A 23 -4.44 -8.04 -17.62
CA THR A 23 -5.63 -7.18 -17.51
C THR A 23 -5.35 -6.08 -16.49
N ALA A 24 -6.01 -4.94 -16.64
CA ALA A 24 -5.90 -3.84 -15.66
C ALA A 24 -6.28 -4.29 -14.23
N SER A 25 -7.27 -5.20 -14.09
CA SER A 25 -7.70 -5.77 -12.81
C SER A 25 -6.63 -6.64 -12.14
N THR A 26 -6.01 -7.55 -12.90
CA THR A 26 -4.92 -8.39 -12.37
C THR A 26 -3.66 -7.57 -12.08
N CYS A 27 -3.40 -6.54 -12.89
CA CYS A 27 -2.36 -5.53 -12.62
C CYS A 27 -2.59 -4.82 -11.29
N TYR A 28 -3.79 -4.26 -11.09
CA TYR A 28 -4.15 -3.60 -9.85
C TYR A 28 -3.95 -4.53 -8.64
N THR A 29 -4.48 -5.75 -8.70
CA THR A 29 -4.32 -6.74 -7.62
C THR A 29 -2.85 -7.07 -7.36
N ALA A 30 -2.04 -7.21 -8.41
CA ALA A 30 -0.61 -7.49 -8.29
C ALA A 30 0.17 -6.37 -7.60
N LEU A 31 -0.23 -5.11 -7.76
CA LEU A 31 0.39 -3.97 -7.08
C LEU A 31 0.19 -4.00 -5.55
N PHE A 32 -0.81 -4.74 -5.06
CA PHE A 32 -1.09 -4.89 -3.63
C PHE A 32 -0.53 -6.18 -3.03
N ILE A 33 0.18 -7.01 -3.80
CA ILE A 33 0.82 -8.21 -3.26
C ILE A 33 1.89 -7.79 -2.24
N GLY A 34 1.78 -8.33 -1.02
CA GLY A 34 2.64 -7.95 0.11
C GLY A 34 2.20 -6.69 0.86
N SER A 35 1.08 -6.08 0.48
CA SER A 35 0.51 -4.97 1.25
C SER A 35 -0.04 -5.44 2.60
N THR A 36 0.19 -4.64 3.65
CA THR A 36 -0.37 -4.86 4.98
C THR A 36 -1.60 -4.00 5.19
N THR A 37 -2.63 -4.54 5.84
CA THR A 37 -3.78 -3.75 6.23
C THR A 37 -3.47 -2.90 7.47
N ALA A 38 -3.88 -1.63 7.47
CA ALA A 38 -3.71 -0.78 8.64
C ALA A 38 -4.66 -1.25 9.75
N PRO A 39 -4.17 -1.51 10.99
CA PRO A 39 -4.94 -2.24 12.01
C PRO A 39 -6.29 -1.60 12.38
N PHE A 40 -6.43 -0.28 12.24
CA PHE A 40 -7.62 0.47 12.64
C PHE A 40 -8.42 1.08 11.48
N TRP A 41 -8.13 0.70 10.21
CA TRP A 41 -8.76 1.34 9.06
C TRP A 41 -10.28 1.24 9.07
N LYS A 42 -10.84 0.09 9.49
CA LYS A 42 -12.29 -0.13 9.54
C LYS A 42 -12.92 0.81 10.57
N LEU A 43 -12.34 0.90 11.77
CA LEU A 43 -12.88 1.74 12.85
C LEU A 43 -12.89 3.22 12.43
N ILE A 44 -11.79 3.69 11.82
CA ILE A 44 -11.65 5.09 11.39
C ILE A 44 -12.64 5.39 10.26
N TRP A 45 -12.59 4.63 9.17
CA TRP A 45 -13.34 4.98 7.95
C TRP A 45 -14.82 4.63 8.01
N ARG A 46 -15.23 3.58 8.75
CA ARG A 46 -16.64 3.21 8.94
C ARG A 46 -17.36 3.96 10.07
N SER A 47 -16.64 4.72 10.89
CA SER A 47 -17.28 5.53 11.93
C SER A 47 -18.24 6.58 11.34
N TRP A 48 -19.18 7.06 12.14
CA TRP A 48 -20.02 8.21 11.81
C TRP A 48 -19.33 9.56 12.07
N ALA A 49 -18.02 9.55 12.32
CA ALA A 49 -17.27 10.76 12.57
C ALA A 49 -17.22 11.66 11.32
N PRO A 50 -17.20 12.99 11.49
CA PRO A 50 -16.92 13.93 10.42
C PRO A 50 -15.58 13.64 9.72
N LEU A 51 -15.47 14.03 8.45
CA LEU A 51 -14.32 13.67 7.61
C LEU A 51 -12.99 14.23 8.14
N ASN A 52 -12.98 15.45 8.67
CA ASN A 52 -11.81 16.05 9.31
C ASN A 52 -11.30 15.22 10.49
N VAL A 53 -12.21 14.65 11.30
CA VAL A 53 -11.86 13.76 12.42
C VAL A 53 -11.28 12.45 11.90
N LYS A 54 -11.88 11.85 10.85
CA LYS A 54 -11.36 10.62 10.24
C LYS A 54 -9.95 10.80 9.69
N PHE A 55 -9.69 11.91 9.00
CA PHE A 55 -8.35 12.22 8.49
C PHE A 55 -7.33 12.38 9.62
N PHE A 56 -7.69 13.09 10.69
CA PHE A 56 -6.82 13.23 11.85
C PHE A 56 -6.52 11.86 12.48
N LEU A 57 -7.53 11.04 12.75
CA LEU A 57 -7.36 9.70 13.31
C LEU A 57 -6.54 8.78 12.41
N TRP A 58 -6.69 8.90 11.09
CA TRP A 58 -5.88 8.18 10.12
C TRP A 58 -4.39 8.52 10.26
N LEU A 59 -4.05 9.81 10.29
CA LEU A 59 -2.68 10.27 10.50
C LEU A 59 -2.13 9.86 11.87
N ALA A 60 -2.95 9.97 12.91
CA ALA A 60 -2.58 9.58 14.27
C ALA A 60 -2.26 8.08 14.35
N SER A 61 -3.10 7.22 13.74
CA SER A 61 -2.90 5.76 13.73
C SER A 61 -1.60 5.32 13.05
N GLN A 62 -1.07 6.14 12.14
CA GLN A 62 0.19 5.90 11.43
C GLN A 62 1.39 6.58 12.10
N ASN A 63 1.20 7.16 13.29
CA ASN A 63 2.22 7.97 13.98
C ASN A 63 2.74 9.13 13.11
N ARG A 64 1.84 9.73 12.31
CA ARG A 64 2.15 10.80 11.34
C ARG A 64 1.82 12.20 11.83
N CYS A 65 1.14 12.33 12.97
CA CYS A 65 0.93 13.63 13.61
C CYS A 65 2.25 14.20 14.18
N TRP A 66 2.34 15.52 14.25
CA TRP A 66 3.44 16.24 14.92
C TRP A 66 3.08 16.44 16.39
N THR A 67 3.21 15.38 17.19
CA THR A 67 3.10 15.48 18.65
C THR A 67 4.40 16.03 19.24
N ALA A 68 4.33 16.67 20.42
CA ALA A 68 5.51 17.16 21.13
C ALA A 68 6.59 16.07 21.29
N ASP A 69 6.19 14.85 21.67
CA ASP A 69 7.11 13.70 21.78
C ASP A 69 7.83 13.35 20.48
N ARG A 70 7.17 13.54 19.34
CA ARG A 70 7.77 13.24 18.03
C ARG A 70 8.72 14.35 17.59
N LEU A 71 8.39 15.60 17.90
CA LEU A 71 9.27 16.75 17.69
C LEU A 71 10.53 16.61 18.55
N ALA A 72 10.38 16.28 19.85
CA ALA A 72 11.47 16.02 20.78
C ALA A 72 12.41 14.91 20.31
N ARG A 73 11.87 13.76 19.88
CA ARG A 73 12.68 12.66 19.30
C ARG A 73 13.46 13.02 18.04
N ARG A 74 13.11 14.13 17.38
CA ARG A 74 13.76 14.61 16.16
C ARG A 74 14.62 15.87 16.38
N GLY A 75 14.75 16.34 17.62
CA GLY A 75 15.51 17.56 17.95
C GLY A 75 14.89 18.84 17.38
N LEU A 76 13.58 18.85 17.13
CA LEU A 76 12.86 20.04 16.66
C LEU A 76 12.31 20.83 17.87
N PRO A 77 12.14 22.17 17.75
CA PRO A 77 11.51 22.95 18.79
C PRO A 77 10.13 22.38 19.17
N HIS A 78 9.89 22.25 20.46
CA HIS A 78 8.65 21.73 21.02
C HIS A 78 8.30 22.49 22.31
N PRO A 79 7.00 22.59 22.67
CA PRO A 79 6.59 23.04 24.00
C PRO A 79 7.07 22.10 25.12
#